data_AF-A0A845CCB2-F1
#
_entry.id   AF-A0A845CCB2-F1
#
_cell.length_a   1.000
_cell.length_b   1.000
_cell.length_c   1.000
_cell.angle_alpha   90.00
_cell.angle_beta   90.00
_cell.angle_gamma   90.00
#
_symmetry.space_group_name_H-M   'P 1'
#
loop_
_entity.id
_entity.type
_entity.pdbx_description
1 polymer ?
#
loop_
_entity_poly.entity_id
_entity_poly.type
_entity_poly.pdbx_seq_one_letter_code
_entity_poly.pdbx_strand_id
1 'polypeptide(L)'
;MPYKNPKARRKYERERHRRRTAERREMGLCPKCGKGRPAPGQSICEVCLERSRAAERARYERARLEGAAYGGRDPESRRRMARERSRRRRRERTKAGLCTTCGERKPVEGGAVCETCREARRAEERELYARRRASGRCGRCGAEVIDKASTCSSCAARDIKRRPRKNAASRARYHARRARSLCVDCSEPVNGAVRCERCARRSYHSSGEHKGMPVHPPRYTVVELTTGVEHGPLDSWEEVAMCLAFESLSRDEVEVIITDISPMMTLTGY
;
A
#
# COMPACT_ATOMS: atom_id res chain seq x y z
N MET A 1 -54.35 -15.64 -35.56
CA MET A 1 -54.39 -14.86 -34.30
C MET A 1 -53.25 -15.30 -33.38
N PRO A 2 -52.19 -14.49 -33.14
CA PRO A 2 -50.99 -14.90 -32.39
C PRO A 2 -51.19 -15.03 -30.86
N TYR A 3 -52.43 -15.23 -30.40
CA TYR A 3 -52.82 -15.04 -28.99
C TYR A 3 -52.64 -16.28 -28.09
N LYS A 4 -52.25 -17.45 -28.63
CA LYS A 4 -52.03 -18.66 -27.80
C LYS A 4 -50.60 -18.79 -27.24
N ASN A 5 -49.59 -18.11 -27.81
CA ASN A 5 -48.20 -18.20 -27.33
C ASN A 5 -47.75 -16.88 -26.65
N PRO A 6 -47.53 -16.89 -25.32
CA PRO A 6 -47.09 -15.70 -24.58
C PRO A 6 -45.78 -15.08 -25.09
N LYS A 7 -44.83 -15.89 -25.58
CA LYS A 7 -43.56 -15.40 -26.13
C LYS A 7 -43.78 -14.69 -27.47
N ALA A 8 -44.61 -15.26 -28.34
CA ALA A 8 -44.96 -14.66 -29.63
C ALA A 8 -45.70 -13.32 -29.45
N ARG A 9 -46.66 -13.27 -28.52
CA ARG A 9 -47.36 -12.03 -28.13
C ARG A 9 -46.40 -10.95 -27.65
N ARG A 10 -45.47 -11.27 -26.74
CA ARG A 10 -44.45 -10.31 -26.26
C ARG A 10 -43.55 -9.79 -27.38
N LYS A 11 -43.14 -10.65 -28.32
CA LYS A 11 -42.34 -10.26 -29.48
C LYS A 11 -43.12 -9.26 -30.36
N TYR A 12 -44.37 -9.60 -30.70
CA TYR A 12 -45.25 -8.74 -31.48
C TYR A 12 -45.51 -7.38 -30.81
N GLU A 13 -45.81 -7.36 -29.50
CA GLU A 13 -46.02 -6.12 -28.76
C GLU A 13 -44.76 -5.22 -28.75
N ARG A 14 -43.57 -5.82 -28.59
CA ARG A 14 -42.29 -5.10 -28.67
C ARG A 14 -42.08 -4.49 -30.06
N GLU A 15 -42.36 -5.25 -31.11
CA GLU A 15 -42.21 -4.80 -32.49
C GLU A 15 -43.19 -3.67 -32.84
N ARG A 16 -44.48 -3.85 -32.49
CA ARG A 16 -45.51 -2.82 -32.62
C ARG A 16 -45.17 -1.54 -31.83
N HIS A 17 -44.55 -1.69 -30.66
CA HIS A 17 -44.09 -0.55 -29.86
C HIS A 17 -42.90 0.16 -30.51
N ARG A 18 -41.92 -0.58 -31.04
CA ARG A 18 -40.78 -0.03 -31.79
C ARG A 18 -41.25 0.76 -33.01
N ARG A 19 -42.16 0.18 -33.81
CA ARG A 19 -42.72 0.84 -35.00
C ARG A 19 -43.40 2.16 -34.67
N ARG A 20 -44.35 2.17 -33.71
CA ARG A 20 -45.01 3.42 -33.25
C ARG A 20 -44.04 4.45 -32.69
N THR A 21 -42.97 3.99 -32.05
CA THR A 21 -41.94 4.89 -31.50
C THR A 21 -41.13 5.55 -32.61
N ALA A 22 -40.81 4.81 -33.67
CA ALA A 22 -40.11 5.33 -34.85
C ALA A 22 -40.98 6.34 -35.60
N GLU A 23 -42.23 5.98 -35.93
CA GLU A 23 -43.20 6.87 -36.60
C GLU A 23 -43.36 8.21 -35.84
N ARG A 24 -43.47 8.16 -34.51
CA ARG A 24 -43.55 9.39 -33.68
C ARG A 24 -42.28 10.23 -33.76
N ARG A 25 -41.11 9.62 -33.78
CA ARG A 25 -39.82 10.34 -33.88
C ARG A 25 -39.68 11.01 -35.24
N GLU A 26 -40.08 10.34 -36.31
CA GLU A 26 -40.11 10.91 -37.68
C GLU A 26 -41.04 12.13 -37.75
N MET A 27 -42.20 12.07 -37.09
CA MET A 27 -43.13 13.20 -36.96
C MET A 27 -42.67 14.29 -35.96
N GLY A 28 -41.50 14.15 -35.33
CA GLY A 28 -41.01 15.09 -34.31
C GLY A 28 -41.83 15.10 -33.01
N LEU A 29 -42.59 14.04 -32.74
CA LEU A 29 -43.43 13.88 -31.56
C LEU A 29 -42.72 13.08 -30.47
N CYS A 30 -43.14 13.32 -29.23
CA CYS A 30 -42.65 12.59 -28.07
C CYS A 30 -42.90 11.08 -28.22
N PRO A 31 -41.87 10.22 -28.18
CA PRO A 31 -42.03 8.78 -28.37
C PRO A 31 -42.92 8.14 -27.30
N LYS A 32 -42.96 8.72 -26.10
CA LYS A 32 -43.73 8.20 -24.96
C LYS A 32 -45.24 8.46 -25.09
N CYS A 33 -45.64 9.73 -25.22
CA CYS A 33 -47.06 10.09 -25.28
C CYS A 33 -47.60 10.35 -26.70
N GLY A 34 -46.75 10.71 -27.66
CA GLY A 34 -47.14 11.07 -29.03
C GLY A 34 -47.87 12.42 -29.17
N LYS A 35 -47.93 13.26 -28.12
CA LYS A 35 -48.76 14.49 -28.13
C LYS A 35 -47.99 15.78 -28.36
N GLY A 36 -46.79 15.91 -27.80
CA GLY A 36 -45.99 17.13 -27.87
C GLY A 36 -44.59 16.86 -28.39
N ARG A 37 -43.89 17.89 -28.85
CA ARG A 37 -42.49 17.78 -29.28
C ARG A 37 -41.56 17.45 -28.08
N PRO A 38 -40.45 16.74 -28.29
CA PRO A 38 -39.44 16.56 -27.26
C PRO A 38 -38.92 17.90 -26.73
N ALA A 39 -38.61 17.97 -25.44
CA ALA A 39 -37.99 19.16 -24.87
C ALA A 39 -36.56 19.34 -25.43
N PRO A 40 -36.01 20.57 -25.46
CA PRO A 40 -34.65 20.82 -25.96
C PRO A 40 -33.61 19.93 -25.27
N GLY A 41 -32.81 19.20 -26.06
CA GLY A 41 -31.79 18.27 -25.56
C GLY A 41 -32.32 17.00 -24.91
N GLN A 42 -33.63 16.73 -24.99
CA GLN A 42 -34.28 15.55 -24.37
C GLN A 42 -34.96 14.67 -25.41
N SER A 43 -35.20 13.40 -25.04
CA SER A 43 -35.86 12.42 -25.90
C SER A 43 -37.39 12.34 -25.73
N ILE A 44 -37.96 13.08 -24.77
CA ILE A 44 -39.39 13.10 -24.44
C ILE A 44 -39.86 14.54 -24.18
N CYS A 45 -41.17 14.79 -24.27
CA CYS A 45 -41.73 16.10 -23.98
C CYS A 45 -41.66 16.46 -22.49
N GLU A 46 -41.74 17.75 -22.17
CA GLU A 46 -41.64 18.30 -20.81
C GLU A 46 -42.62 17.63 -19.83
N VAL A 47 -43.89 17.47 -20.24
CA VAL A 47 -44.91 16.81 -19.40
C VAL A 47 -44.53 15.35 -19.08
N CYS A 48 -43.99 14.63 -20.05
CA CYS A 48 -43.54 13.25 -19.86
C CYS A 48 -42.27 13.17 -19.00
N LEU A 49 -41.41 14.17 -19.11
CA LEU A 49 -40.19 14.32 -18.33
C LEU A 49 -40.53 14.57 -16.86
N GLU A 50 -41.42 15.52 -16.58
CA GLU A 50 -41.84 15.84 -15.22
C GLU A 50 -42.56 14.67 -14.57
N ARG A 51 -43.45 13.98 -15.30
CA ARG A 51 -44.07 12.74 -14.81
C ARG A 51 -43.02 11.67 -14.49
N SER A 52 -41.94 11.59 -15.27
CA SER A 52 -40.83 10.65 -15.01
C SER A 52 -40.05 11.04 -13.75
N ARG A 53 -39.75 12.33 -13.58
CA ARG A 53 -39.06 12.88 -12.40
C ARG A 53 -39.90 12.69 -11.14
N ALA A 54 -41.20 12.98 -11.18
CA ALA A 54 -42.11 12.75 -10.07
C ALA A 54 -42.17 11.27 -9.66
N ALA A 55 -42.27 10.36 -10.62
CA ALA A 55 -42.22 8.92 -10.35
C ALA A 55 -40.87 8.48 -9.76
N GLU A 56 -39.77 9.10 -10.17
CA GLU A 56 -38.45 8.84 -9.58
C GLU A 56 -38.36 9.35 -8.13
N ARG A 57 -38.79 10.58 -7.86
CA ARG A 57 -38.85 11.14 -6.49
C ARG A 57 -39.67 10.25 -5.56
N ALA A 58 -40.87 9.83 -5.99
CA ALA A 58 -41.73 8.94 -5.21
C ALA A 58 -41.08 7.56 -4.95
N ARG A 59 -40.32 7.00 -5.91
CA ARG A 59 -39.55 5.77 -5.67
C ARG A 59 -38.46 5.97 -4.61
N TYR A 60 -37.71 7.06 -4.70
CA TYR A 60 -36.65 7.37 -3.75
C TYR A 60 -37.19 7.64 -2.34
N GLU A 61 -38.33 8.31 -2.24
CA GLU A 61 -39.00 8.57 -0.97
C GLU A 61 -39.47 7.27 -0.31
N ARG A 62 -40.16 6.38 -1.04
CA ARG A 62 -40.56 5.07 -0.53
C ARG A 62 -39.35 4.25 -0.04
N ALA A 63 -38.31 4.19 -0.86
CA ALA A 63 -37.08 3.52 -0.47
C ALA A 63 -36.43 4.12 0.77
N ARG A 64 -36.46 5.46 0.93
CA ARG A 64 -35.94 6.13 2.13
C ARG A 64 -36.76 5.73 3.36
N LEU A 65 -38.08 5.71 3.27
CA LEU A 65 -38.98 5.28 4.36
C LEU A 65 -38.75 3.82 4.74
N GLU A 66 -38.47 2.96 3.75
CA GLU A 66 -38.14 1.55 3.93
C GLU A 66 -36.69 1.31 4.40
N GLY A 67 -35.89 2.37 4.60
CA GLY A 67 -34.46 2.26 4.94
C GLY A 67 -33.59 1.67 3.83
N ALA A 68 -34.13 1.53 2.62
CA ALA A 68 -33.44 0.95 1.48
C ALA A 68 -32.47 1.94 0.81
N ALA A 69 -31.23 1.52 0.61
CA ALA A 69 -30.22 2.34 -0.06
C ALA A 69 -30.54 2.54 -1.56
N TYR A 70 -30.01 3.63 -2.14
CA TYR A 70 -30.03 3.91 -3.59
C TYR A 70 -31.40 3.92 -4.29
N GLY A 71 -32.45 4.33 -3.57
CA GLY A 71 -33.81 4.37 -4.11
C GLY A 71 -34.42 2.98 -4.31
N GLY A 72 -34.09 2.04 -3.41
CA GLY A 72 -34.67 0.69 -3.38
C GLY A 72 -34.00 -0.29 -4.34
N ARG A 73 -32.86 0.10 -4.93
CA ARG A 73 -32.08 -0.78 -5.81
C ARG A 73 -31.04 -1.53 -5.01
N ASP A 74 -30.92 -2.83 -5.28
CA ASP A 74 -29.86 -3.67 -4.70
C ASP A 74 -28.47 -3.02 -4.92
N PRO A 75 -27.78 -2.62 -3.82
CA PRO A 75 -26.45 -2.03 -3.87
C PRO A 75 -25.43 -2.95 -4.56
N GLU A 76 -25.57 -4.26 -4.39
CA GLU A 76 -24.60 -5.22 -4.89
C GLU A 76 -24.69 -5.38 -6.41
N SER A 77 -25.90 -5.51 -6.94
CA SER A 77 -26.18 -5.43 -8.38
C SER A 77 -25.64 -4.14 -9.01
N ARG A 78 -25.83 -2.98 -8.35
CA ARG A 78 -25.28 -1.70 -8.83
C ARG A 78 -23.75 -1.72 -8.86
N ARG A 79 -23.09 -2.24 -7.82
CA ARG A 79 -21.63 -2.40 -7.76
C ARG A 79 -21.14 -3.35 -8.85
N ARG A 80 -21.82 -4.47 -9.07
CA ARG A 80 -21.51 -5.45 -10.13
C ARG A 80 -21.57 -4.81 -11.52
N MET A 81 -22.66 -4.12 -11.85
CA MET A 81 -22.81 -3.41 -13.13
C MET A 81 -21.77 -2.29 -13.31
N ALA A 82 -21.39 -1.59 -12.24
CA ALA A 82 -20.32 -0.58 -12.30
C ALA A 82 -18.94 -1.20 -12.58
N ARG A 83 -18.62 -2.32 -11.92
CA ARG A 83 -17.38 -3.09 -12.16
C ARG A 83 -17.33 -3.61 -13.60
N GLU A 84 -18.43 -4.15 -14.10
CA GLU A 84 -18.52 -4.65 -15.48
C GLU A 84 -18.30 -3.54 -16.52
N ARG A 85 -18.98 -2.40 -16.38
CA ARG A 85 -18.75 -1.23 -17.23
C ARG A 85 -17.30 -0.74 -17.18
N SER A 86 -16.67 -0.75 -16.01
CA SER A 86 -15.25 -0.39 -15.86
C SER A 86 -14.33 -1.38 -16.59
N ARG A 87 -14.57 -2.69 -16.44
CA ARG A 87 -13.82 -3.75 -17.15
C ARG A 87 -13.97 -3.63 -18.66
N ARG A 88 -15.20 -3.40 -19.15
CA ARG A 88 -15.48 -3.21 -20.56
C ARG A 88 -14.72 -2.01 -21.13
N ARG A 89 -14.81 -0.83 -20.50
CA ARG A 89 -14.05 0.36 -20.93
C ARG A 89 -12.55 0.13 -20.95
N ARG A 90 -12.00 -0.57 -19.95
CA ARG A 90 -10.57 -0.92 -19.93
C ARG A 90 -10.21 -1.81 -21.13
N ARG A 91 -11.00 -2.85 -21.41
CA ARG A 91 -10.77 -3.75 -22.57
C ARG A 91 -10.85 -3.01 -23.90
N GLU A 92 -11.86 -2.17 -24.08
CA GLU A 92 -12.03 -1.35 -25.30
C GLU A 92 -10.83 -0.43 -25.51
N ARG A 93 -10.36 0.25 -24.45
CA ARG A 93 -9.18 1.12 -24.51
C ARG A 93 -7.89 0.35 -24.79
N THR A 94 -7.67 -0.78 -24.13
CA THR A 94 -6.50 -1.63 -24.40
C THR A 94 -6.50 -2.13 -25.85
N LYS A 95 -7.65 -2.58 -26.36
CA LYS A 95 -7.78 -3.01 -27.76
C LYS A 95 -7.50 -1.87 -28.75
N ALA A 96 -7.90 -0.65 -28.41
CA ALA A 96 -7.64 0.54 -29.21
C ALA A 96 -6.21 1.10 -29.05
N GLY A 97 -5.34 0.48 -28.23
CA GLY A 97 -3.99 1.00 -27.95
C GLY A 97 -3.98 2.31 -27.17
N LEU A 98 -5.02 2.56 -26.36
CA LEU A 98 -5.22 3.78 -25.60
C LEU A 98 -4.95 3.59 -24.10
N CYS A 99 -4.53 4.67 -23.45
CA CYS A 99 -4.34 4.74 -22.01
C CYS A 99 -5.60 4.31 -21.26
N THR A 100 -5.46 3.33 -20.36
CA THR A 100 -6.61 2.78 -19.63
C THR A 100 -7.28 3.78 -18.69
N THR A 101 -6.59 4.84 -18.26
CA THR A 101 -7.08 5.91 -17.37
C THR A 101 -7.86 6.99 -18.12
N CYS A 102 -7.22 7.81 -18.97
CA CYS A 102 -7.91 8.87 -19.73
C CYS A 102 -8.66 8.32 -20.96
N GLY A 103 -8.09 7.36 -21.68
CA GLY A 103 -8.66 6.84 -22.93
C GLY A 103 -8.43 7.73 -24.15
N GLU A 104 -7.51 8.70 -24.08
CA GLU A 104 -7.25 9.67 -25.16
C GLU A 104 -5.87 9.46 -25.79
N ARG A 105 -4.85 9.23 -24.97
CA ARG A 105 -3.44 9.17 -25.39
C ARG A 105 -2.94 7.72 -25.41
N LYS A 106 -1.92 7.43 -26.21
CA LYS A 106 -1.23 6.14 -26.18
C LYS A 106 -0.56 5.92 -24.82
N PRO A 107 -0.55 4.68 -24.29
CA PRO A 107 0.23 4.37 -23.10
C PRO A 107 1.73 4.46 -23.42
N VAL A 108 2.52 4.65 -22.37
CA VAL A 108 3.98 4.51 -22.47
C VAL A 108 4.40 3.08 -22.79
N GLU A 109 5.58 2.92 -23.37
CA GLU A 109 6.16 1.61 -23.70
C GLU A 109 6.17 0.67 -22.48
N GLY A 110 5.67 -0.56 -22.70
CA GLY A 110 5.52 -1.58 -21.64
C GLY A 110 4.46 -1.26 -20.57
N GLY A 111 3.67 -0.19 -20.73
CA GLY A 111 2.68 0.28 -19.76
C GLY A 111 1.23 0.25 -20.26
N ALA A 112 0.29 0.52 -19.34
CA ALA A 112 -1.15 0.62 -19.64
C ALA A 112 -1.71 2.05 -19.47
N VAL A 113 -0.85 3.02 -19.16
CA VAL A 113 -1.20 4.40 -18.81
C VAL A 113 -0.25 5.34 -19.56
N CYS A 114 -0.77 6.48 -20.04
CA CYS A 114 0.05 7.51 -20.69
C CYS A 114 0.90 8.29 -19.67
N GLU A 115 1.96 8.96 -20.13
CA GLU A 115 2.89 9.66 -19.22
C GLU A 115 2.17 10.77 -18.45
N THR A 116 1.28 11.55 -19.07
CA THR A 116 0.53 12.61 -18.38
C THR A 116 -0.30 12.07 -17.20
N CYS A 117 -0.96 10.92 -17.37
CA CYS A 117 -1.74 10.33 -16.29
C CYS A 117 -0.84 9.69 -15.22
N ARG A 118 0.35 9.22 -15.60
CA ARG A 118 1.34 8.68 -14.67
C ARG A 118 1.95 9.80 -13.82
N GLU A 119 2.29 10.94 -14.42
CA GLU A 119 2.80 12.13 -13.73
C GLU A 119 1.77 12.72 -12.78
N ALA A 120 0.52 12.89 -13.23
CA ALA A 120 -0.57 13.32 -12.38
C ALA A 120 -0.73 12.41 -11.15
N ARG A 121 -0.69 11.08 -11.35
CA ARG A 121 -0.74 10.13 -10.23
C ARG A 121 0.45 10.24 -9.29
N ARG A 122 1.67 10.40 -9.83
CA ARG A 122 2.90 10.61 -9.02
C ARG A 122 2.82 11.90 -8.21
N ALA A 123 2.27 12.98 -8.78
CA ALA A 123 2.06 14.24 -8.07
C ALA A 123 1.08 14.06 -6.90
N GLU A 124 -0.08 13.45 -7.15
CA GLU A 124 -1.08 13.14 -6.12
C GLU A 124 -0.51 12.22 -5.02
N GLU A 125 0.26 11.19 -5.39
CA GLU A 125 0.93 10.29 -4.44
C GLU A 125 1.93 11.06 -3.56
N ARG A 126 2.70 12.00 -4.12
CA ARG A 126 3.64 12.85 -3.37
C ARG A 126 2.90 13.76 -2.38
N GLU A 127 1.83 14.41 -2.81
CA GLU A 127 1.01 15.26 -1.93
C GLU A 127 0.33 14.46 -0.82
N LEU A 128 -0.22 13.29 -1.15
CA LEU A 128 -0.82 12.40 -0.16
C LEU A 128 0.22 11.92 0.87
N TYR A 129 1.41 11.55 0.41
CA TYR A 129 2.52 11.19 1.29
C TYR A 129 2.92 12.35 2.20
N ALA A 130 3.07 13.56 1.66
CA ALA A 130 3.42 14.75 2.42
C ALA A 130 2.34 15.08 3.47
N ARG A 131 1.06 15.09 3.10
CA ARG A 131 -0.06 15.30 4.03
C ARG A 131 -0.08 14.27 5.16
N ARG A 132 0.09 12.98 4.82
CA ARG A 132 0.15 11.90 5.81
C ARG A 132 1.32 12.10 6.77
N ARG A 133 2.50 12.40 6.26
CA ARG A 133 3.70 12.66 7.08
C ARG A 133 3.50 13.85 8.02
N ALA A 134 2.94 14.95 7.53
CA ALA A 134 2.63 16.14 8.34
C ALA A 134 1.65 15.83 9.48
N SER A 135 0.68 14.94 9.24
CA SER A 135 -0.30 14.54 10.25
C SER A 135 0.10 13.31 11.08
N GLY A 136 1.38 12.90 11.09
CA GLY A 136 1.82 11.72 11.86
C GLY A 136 1.23 10.38 11.38
N ARG A 137 0.83 10.29 10.11
CA ARG A 137 0.21 9.10 9.50
C ARG A 137 1.17 8.37 8.56
N CYS A 138 0.97 7.06 8.49
CA CYS A 138 1.74 6.11 7.70
C CYS A 138 1.63 6.47 6.23
N GLY A 139 2.77 6.71 5.57
CA GLY A 139 2.79 7.07 4.15
C GLY A 139 2.11 6.03 3.25
N ARG A 140 2.08 4.75 3.68
CA ARG A 140 1.54 3.63 2.92
C ARG A 140 0.03 3.43 3.10
N CYS A 141 -0.43 3.16 4.32
CA CYS A 141 -1.83 2.84 4.60
C CYS A 141 -2.63 3.99 5.21
N GLY A 142 -1.99 5.06 5.68
CA GLY A 142 -2.64 6.19 6.32
C GLY A 142 -2.99 6.00 7.80
N ALA A 143 -2.67 4.86 8.42
CA ALA A 143 -2.84 4.66 9.86
C ALA A 143 -1.87 5.54 10.68
N GLU A 144 -2.18 5.82 11.93
CA GLU A 144 -1.31 6.58 12.83
C GLU A 144 0.04 5.89 13.04
N VAL A 145 1.07 6.69 13.29
CA VAL A 145 2.44 6.22 13.46
C VAL A 145 3.00 6.70 14.79
N ILE A 146 3.64 5.77 15.50
CA ILE A 146 4.32 6.01 16.76
C ILE A 146 5.72 6.57 16.44
N ASP A 147 6.19 7.55 17.22
CA ASP A 147 7.53 8.13 17.17
C ASP A 147 7.98 8.68 15.81
N LYS A 148 7.07 9.36 15.09
CA LYS A 148 7.35 10.04 13.81
C LYS A 148 7.93 9.11 12.71
N ALA A 149 7.79 7.79 12.85
CA ALA A 149 8.25 6.86 11.83
C ALA A 149 7.51 7.08 10.49
N SER A 150 8.09 6.61 9.39
CA SER A 150 7.50 6.79 8.05
C SER A 150 6.34 5.83 7.77
N THR A 151 6.26 4.75 8.54
CA THR A 151 5.25 3.68 8.40
C THR A 151 4.79 3.18 9.76
N CYS A 152 3.52 2.79 9.88
CA CYS A 152 3.00 2.15 11.08
C CYS A 152 3.60 0.75 11.29
N SER A 153 3.51 0.23 12.52
CA SER A 153 4.03 -1.07 12.94
C SER A 153 3.58 -2.23 12.03
N SER A 154 2.31 -2.25 11.64
CA SER A 154 1.76 -3.30 10.75
C SER A 154 2.35 -3.25 9.34
N CYS A 155 2.59 -2.05 8.80
CA CYS A 155 3.25 -1.89 7.50
C CYS A 155 4.74 -2.25 7.59
N ALA A 156 5.42 -1.83 8.66
CA ALA A 156 6.81 -2.19 8.91
C ALA A 156 7.00 -3.71 9.03
N ALA A 157 6.15 -4.41 9.79
CA ALA A 157 6.17 -5.86 9.91
C ALA A 157 5.93 -6.57 8.57
N ARG A 158 5.00 -6.07 7.75
CA ARG A 158 4.78 -6.59 6.39
C ARG A 158 6.00 -6.40 5.51
N ASP A 159 6.70 -5.27 5.62
CA ASP A 159 7.92 -5.04 4.85
C ASP A 159 9.05 -5.95 5.30
N ILE A 160 9.18 -6.23 6.61
CA ILE A 160 10.13 -7.23 7.13
C ILE A 160 9.83 -8.62 6.54
N LYS A 161 8.56 -9.05 6.53
CA LYS A 161 8.16 -10.34 5.94
C LYS A 161 8.41 -10.41 4.42
N ARG A 162 8.24 -9.29 3.72
CA ARG A 162 8.45 -9.20 2.26
C ARG A 162 9.91 -9.03 1.87
N ARG A 163 10.77 -8.55 2.77
CA ARG A 163 12.20 -8.43 2.50
C ARG A 163 12.69 -9.83 2.13
N PRO A 164 13.18 -10.02 0.90
CA PRO A 164 13.72 -11.31 0.53
C PRO A 164 14.81 -11.66 1.55
N ARG A 165 14.75 -12.86 2.13
CA ARG A 165 15.91 -13.41 2.85
C ARG A 165 17.10 -13.20 1.92
N LYS A 166 18.22 -12.64 2.41
CA LYS A 166 19.43 -12.43 1.61
C LYS A 166 19.68 -13.71 0.81
N ASN A 167 19.40 -13.66 -0.50
CA ASN A 167 19.39 -14.84 -1.32
C ASN A 167 20.81 -15.39 -1.39
N ALA A 168 20.94 -16.69 -1.71
CA ALA A 168 22.25 -17.34 -1.81
C ALA A 168 23.20 -16.54 -2.69
N ALA A 169 22.70 -15.94 -3.77
CA ALA A 169 23.46 -15.04 -4.65
C ALA A 169 24.05 -13.80 -3.94
N SER A 170 23.30 -13.17 -3.02
CA SER A 170 23.81 -12.03 -2.23
C SER A 170 24.91 -12.46 -1.26
N ARG A 171 24.76 -13.62 -0.62
CA ARG A 171 25.81 -14.20 0.24
C ARG A 171 27.04 -14.58 -0.58
N ALA A 172 26.86 -15.22 -1.74
CA ALA A 172 27.94 -15.56 -2.66
C ALA A 172 28.71 -14.32 -3.12
N ARG A 173 28.01 -13.22 -3.50
CA ARG A 173 28.65 -11.94 -3.82
C ARG A 173 29.44 -11.37 -2.64
N TYR A 174 28.91 -11.45 -1.42
CA TYR A 174 29.62 -11.02 -0.22
C TYR A 174 30.92 -11.81 -0.02
N HIS A 175 30.86 -13.15 -0.07
CA HIS A 175 32.04 -14.01 0.08
C HIS A 175 33.05 -13.82 -1.07
N ALA A 176 32.58 -13.70 -2.31
CA ALA A 176 33.45 -13.45 -3.46
C ALA A 176 34.18 -12.10 -3.37
N ARG A 177 33.54 -11.06 -2.85
CA ARG A 177 34.19 -9.76 -2.58
C ARG A 177 35.23 -9.89 -1.46
N ARG A 178 34.89 -10.58 -0.38
CA ARG A 178 35.81 -10.83 0.74
C ARG A 178 37.05 -11.64 0.31
N ALA A 179 36.87 -12.68 -0.50
CA ALA A 179 37.97 -13.50 -1.02
C ALA A 179 38.95 -12.71 -1.91
N ARG A 180 38.49 -11.60 -2.51
CA ARG A 180 39.30 -10.71 -3.34
C ARG A 180 39.78 -9.46 -2.60
N SER A 181 39.59 -9.41 -1.27
CA SER A 181 39.94 -8.22 -0.47
C SER A 181 39.26 -6.95 -1.00
N LEU A 182 37.98 -7.04 -1.37
CA LEU A 182 37.18 -5.91 -1.85
C LEU A 182 36.10 -5.51 -0.83
N CYS A 183 35.82 -4.22 -0.76
CA CYS A 183 34.75 -3.66 0.05
C CYS A 183 33.40 -4.27 -0.35
N VAL A 184 32.63 -4.74 0.64
CA VAL A 184 31.34 -5.40 0.38
C VAL A 184 30.25 -4.47 -0.15
N ASP A 185 30.44 -3.14 -0.05
CA ASP A 185 29.49 -2.13 -0.50
C ASP A 185 29.89 -1.53 -1.86
N CYS A 186 31.09 -0.95 -1.99
CA CYS A 186 31.55 -0.27 -3.21
C CYS A 186 32.47 -1.12 -4.10
N SER A 187 32.99 -2.26 -3.63
CA SER A 187 33.95 -3.13 -4.35
C SER A 187 35.35 -2.55 -4.55
N GLU A 188 35.73 -1.49 -3.84
CA GLU A 188 37.12 -0.99 -3.81
C GLU A 188 38.05 -1.94 -3.03
N PRO A 189 39.34 -2.04 -3.40
CA PRO A 189 40.32 -2.83 -2.65
C PRO A 189 40.44 -2.37 -1.20
N VAL A 190 40.52 -3.33 -0.28
CA VAL A 190 40.62 -3.12 1.16
C VAL A 190 41.59 -4.13 1.76
N ASN A 191 42.50 -3.68 2.61
CA ASN A 191 43.53 -4.54 3.22
C ASN A 191 42.93 -5.37 4.37
N GLY A 192 42.16 -6.42 4.04
CA GLY A 192 41.54 -7.32 5.01
C GLY A 192 40.25 -6.82 5.67
N ALA A 193 39.96 -5.52 5.58
CA ALA A 193 38.74 -4.94 6.12
C ALA A 193 37.47 -5.41 5.36
N VAL A 194 36.31 -5.36 6.02
CA VAL A 194 35.01 -5.69 5.37
C VAL A 194 34.54 -4.55 4.47
N ARG A 195 34.85 -3.31 4.86
CA ARG A 195 34.48 -2.08 4.15
C ARG A 195 35.69 -1.15 4.02
N CYS A 196 35.70 -0.32 2.97
CA CYS A 196 36.62 0.81 2.91
C CYS A 196 36.21 1.87 3.92
N GLU A 197 37.13 2.76 4.29
CA GLU A 197 36.93 3.77 5.33
C GLU A 197 35.65 4.61 5.09
N ARG A 198 35.44 5.05 3.85
CA ARG A 198 34.25 5.82 3.44
C ARG A 198 32.95 5.04 3.67
N CYS A 199 32.90 3.77 3.26
CA CYS A 199 31.72 2.94 3.44
C CYS A 199 31.50 2.57 4.91
N ALA A 200 32.58 2.37 5.68
CA ALA A 200 32.52 2.14 7.11
C ALA A 200 31.93 3.36 7.85
N ARG A 201 32.44 4.57 7.57
CA ARG A 201 31.94 5.83 8.14
C ARG A 201 30.47 6.07 7.80
N ARG A 202 30.08 5.86 6.55
CA ARG A 202 28.66 5.94 6.13
C ARG A 202 27.80 4.92 6.86
N SER A 203 28.27 3.69 7.02
CA SER A 203 27.56 2.64 7.76
C SER A 203 27.37 3.03 9.22
N TYR A 204 28.42 3.57 9.86
CA TYR A 204 28.40 4.07 11.24
C TYR A 204 27.38 5.19 11.42
N HIS A 205 27.40 6.24 10.60
CA HIS A 205 26.39 7.32 10.69
C HIS A 205 24.97 6.85 10.41
N SER A 206 24.80 5.73 9.69
CA SER A 206 23.48 5.16 9.42
C SER A 206 22.98 4.19 10.49
N SER A 207 23.87 3.71 11.36
CA SER A 207 23.58 2.77 12.44
C SER A 207 22.69 3.43 13.50
N GLY A 208 22.09 2.61 14.37
CA GLY A 208 21.27 3.11 15.48
C GLY A 208 22.05 3.98 16.47
N GLU A 209 23.36 3.72 16.63
CA GLU A 209 24.25 4.45 17.55
C GLU A 209 24.29 5.95 17.22
N HIS A 210 24.39 6.32 15.94
CA HIS A 210 24.41 7.73 15.56
C HIS A 210 23.02 8.38 15.53
N LYS A 211 21.93 7.58 15.58
CA LYS A 211 20.54 8.07 15.57
C LYS A 211 19.96 8.27 16.98
N GLY A 212 20.81 8.35 18.00
CA GLY A 212 20.38 8.59 19.37
C GLY A 212 19.74 7.37 20.04
N MET A 213 20.04 6.15 19.58
CA MET A 213 19.85 4.99 20.48
C MET A 213 20.87 5.13 21.61
N PRO A 214 20.44 5.08 22.88
CA PRO A 214 21.36 5.20 24.00
C PRO A 214 22.39 4.08 23.89
N VAL A 215 23.65 4.46 23.73
CA VAL A 215 24.76 3.53 23.94
C VAL A 215 24.80 3.33 25.44
N HIS A 216 24.28 2.20 25.90
CA HIS A 216 24.47 1.82 27.29
C HIS A 216 25.97 1.59 27.50
N PRO A 217 26.57 2.13 28.57
CA PRO A 217 27.96 1.82 28.90
C PRO A 217 28.11 0.29 29.03
N PRO A 218 29.23 -0.29 28.55
CA PRO A 218 29.47 -1.72 28.68
C PRO A 218 29.47 -2.10 30.15
N ARG A 219 28.92 -3.28 30.46
CA ARG A 219 29.00 -3.86 31.80
C ARG A 219 29.94 -5.04 31.82
N TYR A 220 30.73 -5.13 32.86
CA TYR A 220 31.76 -6.14 33.04
C TYR A 220 31.32 -7.13 34.11
N THR A 221 31.55 -8.41 33.88
CA THR A 221 31.44 -9.45 34.91
C THR A 221 32.78 -10.17 34.96
N VAL A 222 33.36 -10.26 36.16
CA VAL A 222 34.59 -11.02 36.40
C VAL A 222 34.18 -12.43 36.83
N VAL A 223 34.58 -13.46 36.09
CA VAL A 223 34.26 -14.85 36.41
C VAL A 223 35.54 -15.56 36.83
N GLU A 224 35.55 -16.13 38.03
CA GLU A 224 36.66 -16.97 38.48
C GLU A 224 36.72 -18.27 37.68
N LEU A 225 37.87 -18.60 37.10
CA LEU A 225 38.02 -19.77 36.24
C LEU A 225 37.93 -21.10 36.98
N THR A 226 38.31 -21.12 38.26
CA THR A 226 38.37 -22.33 39.09
C THR A 226 37.03 -22.66 39.74
N THR A 227 36.34 -21.64 40.24
CA THR A 227 35.09 -21.78 41.01
C THR A 227 33.85 -21.51 40.17
N GLY A 228 33.98 -20.74 39.08
CA GLY A 228 32.87 -20.25 38.28
C GLY A 228 32.07 -19.13 38.97
N VAL A 229 32.57 -18.57 40.07
CA VAL A 229 31.89 -17.48 40.78
C VAL A 229 31.96 -16.21 39.94
N GLU A 230 30.81 -15.55 39.79
CA GLU A 230 30.67 -14.31 39.04
C GLU A 230 30.65 -13.10 39.98
N HIS A 231 31.50 -12.12 39.67
CA HIS A 231 31.58 -10.83 40.35
C HIS A 231 31.15 -9.73 39.38
N GLY A 232 29.93 -9.22 39.54
CA GLY A 232 29.37 -8.18 38.68
C GLY A 232 27.85 -8.02 38.83
N PRO A 233 27.22 -7.13 38.04
CA PRO A 233 27.83 -6.31 36.99
C PRO A 233 28.63 -5.12 37.54
N LEU A 234 29.75 -4.81 36.87
CA LEU A 234 30.60 -3.66 37.11
C LEU A 234 30.47 -2.68 35.94
N ASP A 235 30.47 -1.39 36.21
CA ASP A 235 30.17 -0.36 35.20
C ASP A 235 31.45 0.24 34.57
N SER A 236 32.64 -0.13 35.06
CA SER A 236 33.93 0.39 34.56
C SER A 236 35.11 -0.59 34.76
N TRP A 237 36.22 -0.35 34.05
CA TRP A 237 37.45 -1.12 34.23
C TRP A 237 38.13 -0.85 35.58
N GLU A 238 37.92 0.33 36.14
CA GLU A 238 38.38 0.70 37.48
C GLU A 238 37.70 -0.18 38.53
N GLU A 239 36.39 -0.42 38.42
CA GLU A 239 35.65 -1.34 39.28
C GLU A 239 36.11 -2.79 39.12
N VAL A 240 36.42 -3.23 37.89
CA VAL A 240 37.05 -4.55 37.65
C VAL A 240 38.37 -4.65 38.39
N ALA A 241 39.23 -3.63 38.29
CA ALA A 241 40.52 -3.62 38.98
C ALA A 241 40.36 -3.64 40.51
N MET A 242 39.38 -2.91 41.05
CA MET A 242 39.07 -2.96 42.49
C MET A 242 38.54 -4.32 42.94
N CYS A 243 37.67 -4.94 42.13
CA CYS A 243 37.14 -6.27 42.40
C CYS A 243 38.27 -7.31 42.48
N LEU A 244 39.18 -7.30 41.51
CA LEU A 244 40.36 -8.18 41.54
C LEU A 244 41.24 -7.94 42.77
N ALA A 245 41.44 -6.68 43.15
CA ALA A 245 42.23 -6.33 44.32
C ALA A 245 41.56 -6.76 45.64
N PHE A 246 40.23 -6.62 45.75
CA PHE A 246 39.49 -6.95 46.97
C PHE A 246 39.39 -8.47 47.18
N GLU A 247 39.08 -9.20 46.12
CA GLU A 247 38.98 -10.67 46.14
C GLU A 247 40.35 -11.37 46.07
N SER A 248 41.43 -10.59 45.99
CA SER A 248 42.81 -11.08 45.86
C SER A 248 43.00 -12.01 44.66
N LEU A 249 42.28 -11.76 43.58
CA LEU A 249 42.30 -12.54 42.35
C LEU A 249 43.38 -12.02 41.40
N SER A 250 44.19 -12.91 40.83
CA SER A 250 45.11 -12.54 39.76
C SER A 250 44.40 -12.50 38.41
N ARG A 251 44.97 -11.76 37.45
CA ARG A 251 44.40 -11.63 36.11
C ARG A 251 44.36 -12.94 35.32
N ASP A 252 45.21 -13.90 35.69
CA ASP A 252 45.29 -15.21 35.03
C ASP A 252 44.27 -16.21 35.60
N GLU A 253 43.62 -15.88 36.72
CA GLU A 253 42.62 -16.73 37.40
C GLU A 253 41.18 -16.36 37.05
N VAL A 254 40.99 -15.30 36.25
CA VAL A 254 39.66 -14.76 35.93
C VAL A 254 39.44 -14.56 34.43
N GLU A 255 38.19 -14.68 34.00
CA GLU A 255 37.70 -14.23 32.70
C GLU A 255 36.83 -12.98 32.88
N VAL A 256 37.17 -11.88 32.21
CA VAL A 256 36.35 -10.66 32.23
C VAL A 256 35.42 -10.67 31.03
N ILE A 257 34.14 -10.93 31.27
CA ILE A 257 33.10 -10.94 30.25
C ILE A 257 32.56 -9.52 30.08
N ILE A 258 32.66 -8.97 28.87
CA ILE A 258 32.03 -7.71 28.50
C ILE A 258 30.61 -8.02 28.00
N THR A 259 29.62 -7.74 28.84
CA THR A 259 28.22 -7.82 28.43
C THR A 259 27.83 -6.51 27.79
N ASP A 260 27.89 -6.47 26.46
CA ASP A 260 27.15 -5.46 25.71
C ASP A 260 25.67 -5.73 25.97
N ILE A 261 25.01 -4.85 26.73
CA ILE A 261 23.54 -4.82 26.76
C ILE A 261 23.09 -4.34 25.38
N SER A 262 23.17 -5.23 24.39
CA SER A 262 22.30 -5.14 23.23
C SER A 262 20.90 -5.46 23.75
N PRO A 263 19.94 -4.50 23.71
CA PRO A 263 18.58 -4.71 24.22
C PRO A 263 17.79 -5.81 23.47
N MET A 264 18.43 -6.54 22.56
CA MET A 264 17.86 -7.68 21.85
C MET A 264 18.11 -9.03 22.55
N MET A 265 18.98 -9.11 23.57
CA MET A 265 19.23 -10.37 24.31
C MET A 265 18.30 -10.59 25.52
N THR A 266 17.62 -9.56 26.03
CA THR A 266 16.74 -9.65 27.20
C THR A 266 15.30 -10.11 26.90
N LEU A 267 14.96 -10.48 25.65
CA LEU A 267 13.61 -10.94 25.28
C LEU A 267 13.49 -12.46 25.05
N THR A 268 14.55 -13.25 25.32
CA THR A 268 14.50 -14.71 25.11
C THR A 268 15.07 -15.54 26.26
N GLY A 269 15.08 -15.03 27.49
CA GLY A 269 15.56 -15.80 28.65
C GLY A 269 14.77 -15.49 29.91
N TYR A 270 13.86 -16.42 30.24
CA TYR A 270 13.04 -16.56 31.46
C TYR A 270 11.79 -15.70 31.58
#